data_AF-A3XIA0-F1
#
_entry.id   AF-A3XIA0-F1
#
_cell.length_a   1.000
_cell.length_b   1.000
_cell.length_c   1.000
_cell.angle_alpha   90.00
_cell.angle_beta   90.00
_cell.angle_gamma   90.00
#
_symmetry.space_group_name_H-M   'P 1'
#
loop_
_entity.id
_entity.type
_entity.pdbx_description
1 polymer ?
#
loop_
_entity_poly.entity_id
_entity_poly.type
_entity_poly.pdbx_seq_one_letter_code
_entity_poly.pdbx_strand_id
1 'polypeptide(L)'
;MNGLEEIWAKSEPVETLTQHTKKVLEIWFELKERYSDEIENEQFWNTSFNAVAYHDFGKICNLFQETIKKEKIVEFDSRVRHEFFSGMFLYLDNIKFYEQHPESLIAVFSHHKAFNDEGFVQQISENRNKETKLDENVINNFIHFANQIAENYNFSKIEIDTSSKNLINLEYGKLVLFFRKKIYEELSKLNFLTPKSRKNYIYHKAILNISDWTASGHLSLEKGIAYDTDFLAQKIITKIRKDGKNEIANKFQFKTFQQESLTEKNVIAIAPTGSGKTEAALIWASSKKDWERIIYLLPTRVTSNAIYSRLTDYFGEEYTQLIHSSARQYIKEQFDNSYDQKKYFRDKSFFKNINICTIDQLLTLGFNLGFWEVKTFHLLNARIIIDEIHLYSPYTLGLIISTIIYLKENFNTLELLH
;
A
#
# COMPACT_ATOMS: atom_id res chain seq x y z
N MET A 1 -7.80 4.93 37.08
CA MET A 1 -8.50 4.52 35.84
C MET A 1 -7.48 4.54 34.72
N ASN A 2 -7.37 3.48 33.93
CA ASN A 2 -6.48 3.47 32.75
C ASN A 2 -7.06 4.44 31.74
N GLY A 3 -6.59 5.69 31.71
CA GLY A 3 -7.12 6.76 30.85
C GLY A 3 -7.14 6.44 29.35
N LEU A 4 -6.54 5.32 28.92
CA LEU A 4 -6.59 4.82 27.54
C LEU A 4 -7.97 4.42 27.05
N GLU A 5 -8.86 3.95 27.93
CA GLU A 5 -10.22 3.55 27.53
C GLU A 5 -11.05 4.73 27.02
N GLU A 6 -10.66 5.96 27.39
CA GLU A 6 -11.29 7.20 26.97
C GLU A 6 -10.64 7.82 25.72
N ILE A 7 -9.52 7.27 25.23
CA ILE A 7 -8.83 7.79 24.05
C ILE A 7 -9.38 7.13 22.79
N TRP A 8 -10.06 7.90 21.96
CA TRP A 8 -10.69 7.41 20.73
C TRP A 8 -9.75 7.52 19.54
N ALA A 9 -9.70 6.46 18.72
CA ALA A 9 -9.10 6.47 17.40
C ALA A 9 -10.14 6.65 16.28
N LYS A 10 -11.36 6.16 16.48
CA LYS A 10 -12.53 6.36 15.59
C LYS A 10 -13.79 6.68 16.40
N SER A 11 -14.73 7.40 15.78
CA SER A 11 -16.00 7.82 16.41
C SER A 11 -17.24 7.11 15.85
N GLU A 12 -17.17 6.49 14.67
CA GLU A 12 -18.34 5.87 14.01
C GLU A 12 -17.97 4.52 13.34
N PRO A 13 -18.09 3.37 14.06
CA PRO A 13 -18.38 3.26 15.49
C PRO A 13 -17.21 3.73 16.36
N VAL A 14 -17.48 3.95 17.66
CA VAL A 14 -16.43 4.30 18.63
C VAL A 14 -15.43 3.16 18.74
N GLU A 15 -14.16 3.48 18.54
CA GLU A 15 -13.05 2.57 18.66
C GLU A 15 -11.93 3.26 19.44
N THR A 16 -11.49 2.64 20.52
CA THR A 16 -10.38 3.16 21.33
C THR A 16 -9.06 3.05 20.58
N LEU A 17 -8.08 3.87 20.98
CA LEU A 17 -6.74 3.84 20.38
C LEU A 17 -6.09 2.45 20.50
N THR A 18 -6.19 1.80 21.66
CA THR A 18 -5.61 0.46 21.84
C THR A 18 -6.33 -0.61 21.01
N GLN A 19 -7.66 -0.54 20.87
CA GLN A 19 -8.42 -1.44 20.01
C GLN A 19 -8.01 -1.30 18.54
N HIS A 20 -7.91 -0.06 18.04
CA HIS A 20 -7.46 0.18 16.67
C HIS A 20 -6.02 -0.31 16.46
N THR A 21 -5.09 0.04 17.36
CA THR A 21 -3.70 -0.43 17.29
C THR A 21 -3.60 -1.96 17.24
N LYS A 22 -4.40 -2.70 18.02
CA LYS A 22 -4.43 -4.18 17.93
C LYS A 22 -4.84 -4.66 16.55
N LYS A 23 -5.95 -4.14 15.99
CA LYS A 23 -6.43 -4.54 14.66
C LYS A 23 -5.43 -4.22 13.56
N VAL A 24 -4.75 -3.08 13.65
CA VAL A 24 -3.71 -2.71 12.68
C VAL A 24 -2.51 -3.67 12.79
N LEU A 25 -2.08 -4.02 14.01
CA LEU A 25 -0.99 -4.96 14.24
C LEU A 25 -1.34 -6.39 13.81
N GLU A 26 -2.59 -6.83 13.96
CA GLU A 26 -3.06 -8.12 13.41
C GLU A 26 -2.81 -8.20 11.90
N ILE A 27 -3.21 -7.17 11.14
CA ILE A 27 -2.92 -7.11 9.70
C ILE A 27 -1.42 -7.04 9.41
N TRP A 28 -0.65 -6.32 10.24
CA TRP A 28 0.79 -6.24 10.09
C TRP A 28 1.46 -7.62 10.27
N PHE A 29 1.00 -8.43 11.22
CA PHE A 29 1.50 -9.80 11.41
C PHE A 29 1.21 -10.68 10.19
N GLU A 30 0.00 -10.60 9.62
CA GLU A 30 -0.33 -11.30 8.37
C GLU A 30 0.57 -10.84 7.21
N LEU A 31 0.86 -9.54 7.11
CA LEU A 31 1.79 -9.03 6.10
C LEU A 31 3.23 -9.51 6.33
N LYS A 32 3.69 -9.58 7.58
CA LYS A 32 5.00 -10.14 7.92
C LYS A 32 5.11 -11.60 7.53
N GLU A 33 4.10 -12.40 7.83
CA GLU A 33 4.04 -13.80 7.40
C GLU A 33 4.09 -13.93 5.87
N ARG A 34 3.38 -13.04 5.16
CA ARG A 34 3.30 -13.06 3.70
C ARG A 34 4.60 -12.65 2.99
N TYR A 35 5.39 -11.77 3.60
CA TYR A 35 6.52 -11.09 2.93
C TYR A 35 7.87 -11.26 3.64
N SER A 36 7.97 -12.10 4.68
CA SER A 36 9.23 -12.29 5.42
C SER A 36 10.34 -12.86 4.56
N ASP A 37 9.99 -13.73 3.61
CA ASP A 37 10.94 -14.40 2.72
C ASP A 37 11.44 -13.44 1.63
N GLU A 38 10.61 -12.48 1.19
CA GLU A 38 11.00 -11.45 0.23
C GLU A 38 11.70 -10.25 0.88
N ILE A 39 11.42 -9.99 2.16
CA ILE A 39 11.99 -8.89 2.94
C ILE A 39 12.77 -9.49 4.12
N GLU A 40 13.89 -10.12 3.80
CA GLU A 40 14.83 -10.74 4.74
C GLU A 40 15.65 -9.67 5.50
N ASN A 41 14.97 -8.84 6.28
CA ASN A 41 15.60 -7.79 7.08
C ASN A 41 14.88 -7.66 8.43
N GLU A 42 15.47 -8.22 9.48
CA GLU A 42 14.91 -8.16 10.84
C GLU A 42 14.83 -6.73 11.39
N GLN A 43 15.79 -5.86 11.03
CA GLN A 43 15.75 -4.46 11.43
C GLN A 43 14.53 -3.76 10.81
N PHE A 44 14.22 -4.04 9.53
CA PHE A 44 13.02 -3.54 8.88
C PHE A 44 11.75 -3.96 9.61
N TRP A 45 11.61 -5.25 9.96
CA TRP A 45 10.42 -5.72 10.67
C TRP A 45 10.32 -5.13 12.08
N ASN A 46 11.43 -4.94 12.79
CA ASN A 46 11.43 -4.23 14.08
C ASN A 46 10.99 -2.77 13.93
N THR A 47 11.54 -2.03 12.98
CA THR A 47 11.17 -0.61 12.79
C THR A 47 9.78 -0.45 12.20
N SER A 48 9.33 -1.39 11.36
CA SER A 48 7.97 -1.42 10.82
C SER A 48 6.96 -1.71 11.91
N PHE A 49 7.23 -2.65 12.82
CA PHE A 49 6.39 -2.91 13.99
C PHE A 49 6.20 -1.64 14.82
N ASN A 50 7.29 -0.96 15.17
CA ASN A 50 7.23 0.29 15.94
C ASN A 50 6.48 1.40 15.19
N ALA A 51 6.73 1.56 13.88
CA ALA A 51 6.01 2.51 13.06
C ALA A 51 4.49 2.22 13.07
N VAL A 52 4.08 0.96 12.93
CA VAL A 52 2.67 0.56 12.93
C VAL A 52 2.03 0.70 14.31
N ALA A 53 2.70 0.24 15.37
CA ALA A 53 2.17 0.32 16.73
C ALA A 53 1.93 1.77 17.18
N TYR A 54 2.79 2.70 16.75
CA TYR A 54 2.78 4.10 17.18
C TYR A 54 2.30 5.11 16.13
N HIS A 55 1.90 4.70 14.91
CA HIS A 55 1.50 5.66 13.86
C HIS A 55 0.37 6.62 14.30
N ASP A 56 -0.53 6.11 15.14
CA ASP A 56 -1.69 6.81 15.67
C ASP A 56 -1.49 7.31 17.12
N PHE A 57 -0.31 7.14 17.70
CA PHE A 57 0.00 7.57 19.08
C PHE A 57 -0.40 9.03 19.34
N GLY A 58 -0.15 9.90 18.37
CA GLY A 58 -0.48 11.32 18.46
C GLY A 58 -1.96 11.64 18.60
N LYS A 59 -2.87 10.67 18.43
CA LYS A 59 -4.30 10.82 18.74
C LYS A 59 -4.54 11.05 20.23
N ILE A 60 -3.57 10.77 21.11
CA ILE A 60 -3.59 11.13 22.54
C ILE A 60 -3.70 12.65 22.76
N CYS A 61 -3.23 13.46 21.81
CA CYS A 61 -3.28 14.93 21.92
C CYS A 61 -4.71 15.43 22.22
N ASN A 62 -4.84 16.32 23.21
CA ASN A 62 -6.12 16.84 23.65
C ASN A 62 -6.96 17.44 22.50
N LEU A 63 -6.35 18.23 21.60
CA LEU A 63 -7.07 18.84 20.48
C LEU A 63 -7.62 17.79 19.50
N PHE A 64 -6.93 16.67 19.32
CA PHE A 64 -7.43 15.56 18.51
C PHE A 64 -8.65 14.92 19.20
N GLN A 65 -8.54 14.63 20.50
CA GLN A 65 -9.63 14.04 21.30
C GLN A 65 -10.88 14.93 21.35
N GLU A 66 -10.72 16.23 21.59
CA GLU A 66 -11.82 17.22 21.57
C GLU A 66 -12.51 17.26 20.19
N THR A 67 -11.75 17.13 19.11
CA THR A 67 -12.29 17.14 17.74
C THR A 67 -13.04 15.85 17.41
N ILE A 68 -12.47 14.68 17.72
CA ILE A 68 -13.07 13.38 17.35
C ILE A 68 -14.32 13.08 18.18
N LYS A 69 -14.38 13.55 19.43
CA LYS A 69 -15.55 13.45 20.31
C LYS A 69 -16.63 14.51 20.02
N LYS A 70 -16.42 15.34 18.99
CA LYS A 70 -17.32 16.43 18.58
C LYS A 70 -17.54 17.49 19.68
N GLU A 71 -16.59 17.63 20.62
CA GLU A 71 -16.60 18.66 21.67
C GLU A 71 -16.18 20.03 21.11
N LYS A 72 -15.35 20.04 20.06
CA LYS A 72 -15.01 21.24 19.27
C LYS A 72 -15.16 20.97 17.78
N ILE A 73 -15.80 21.90 17.08
CA ILE A 73 -15.83 21.92 15.62
C ILE A 73 -14.59 22.67 15.15
N VAL A 74 -13.64 21.93 14.58
CA VAL A 74 -12.42 22.48 13.99
C VAL A 74 -12.46 22.24 12.49
N GLU A 75 -12.27 23.32 11.71
CA GLU A 75 -12.07 23.22 10.26
C GLU A 75 -10.96 22.21 9.95
N PHE A 76 -11.14 21.44 8.86
CA PHE A 76 -10.27 20.32 8.54
C PHE A 76 -8.78 20.71 8.46
N ASP A 77 -8.47 21.86 7.84
CA ASP A 77 -7.10 22.33 7.67
C ASP A 77 -6.49 22.87 8.98
N SER A 78 -7.35 23.29 9.91
CA SER A 78 -6.98 23.74 11.24
C SER A 78 -6.77 22.59 12.23
N ARG A 79 -6.84 21.32 11.83
CA ARG A 79 -6.63 20.20 12.77
C ARG A 79 -5.14 19.98 13.00
N VAL A 80 -4.77 19.76 14.26
CA VAL A 80 -3.43 19.27 14.57
C VAL A 80 -3.28 17.85 14.03
N ARG A 81 -2.22 17.64 13.25
CA ARG A 81 -1.89 16.37 12.62
C ARG A 81 -1.41 15.40 13.69
N HIS A 82 -2.11 14.28 13.90
CA HIS A 82 -1.73 13.32 14.93
C HIS A 82 -0.44 12.60 14.55
N GLU A 83 -0.21 12.36 13.26
CA GLU A 83 1.03 11.77 12.75
C GLU A 83 2.28 12.61 13.08
N PHE A 84 2.12 13.91 13.35
CA PHE A 84 3.22 14.77 13.78
C PHE A 84 3.69 14.36 15.17
N PHE A 85 2.78 14.22 16.12
CA PHE A 85 3.13 13.76 17.46
C PHE A 85 3.60 12.31 17.45
N SER A 86 2.99 11.45 16.64
CA SER A 86 3.45 10.06 16.47
C SER A 86 4.89 9.97 15.97
N GLY A 87 5.23 10.72 14.92
CA GLY A 87 6.61 10.73 14.40
C GLY A 87 7.57 11.41 15.37
N MET A 88 7.19 12.54 15.98
CA MET A 88 8.02 13.19 17.01
C MET A 88 8.31 12.27 18.18
N PHE A 89 7.33 11.48 18.63
CA PHE A 89 7.49 10.50 19.69
C PHE A 89 8.54 9.46 19.33
N LEU A 90 8.42 8.82 18.16
CA LEU A 90 9.40 7.85 17.67
C LEU A 90 10.80 8.47 17.54
N TYR A 91 10.91 9.66 16.95
CA TYR A 91 12.19 10.35 16.84
C TYR A 91 12.84 10.57 18.22
N LEU A 92 12.06 10.95 19.23
CA LEU A 92 12.56 11.21 20.59
C LEU A 92 12.88 9.95 21.41
N ASP A 93 12.34 8.78 21.03
CA ASP A 93 12.74 7.48 21.60
C ASP A 93 14.20 7.16 21.24
N ASN A 94 14.58 7.37 19.98
CA ASN A 94 15.95 7.09 19.54
C ASN A 94 16.44 8.03 18.43
N ILE A 95 16.83 9.24 18.82
CA ILE A 95 17.27 10.30 17.91
C ILE A 95 18.39 9.82 16.98
N LYS A 96 19.45 9.21 17.54
CA LYS A 96 20.62 8.78 16.75
C LYS A 96 20.24 7.73 15.71
N PHE A 97 19.35 6.80 16.07
CA PHE A 97 18.88 5.79 15.15
C PHE A 97 18.10 6.41 13.99
N TYR A 98 17.13 7.26 14.29
CA TYR A 98 16.28 7.85 13.26
C TYR A 98 16.99 8.89 12.39
N GLU A 99 18.05 9.52 12.87
CA GLU A 99 18.93 10.35 12.02
C GLU A 99 19.69 9.52 10.96
N GLN A 100 19.92 8.22 11.22
CA GLN A 100 20.60 7.31 10.30
C GLN A 100 19.64 6.45 9.48
N HIS A 101 18.47 6.13 10.04
CA HIS A 101 17.45 5.23 9.48
C HIS A 101 16.02 5.83 9.58
N PRO A 102 15.73 6.96 8.92
CA PRO A 102 14.47 7.69 9.06
C PRO A 102 13.33 7.10 8.23
N GLU A 103 13.51 6.04 7.43
CA GLU A 103 12.49 5.57 6.48
C GLU A 103 11.16 5.23 7.15
N SER A 104 11.21 4.56 8.30
CA SER A 104 10.03 4.25 9.12
C SER A 104 9.41 5.49 9.75
N LEU A 105 10.23 6.45 10.16
CA LEU A 105 9.80 7.73 10.71
C LEU A 105 9.09 8.60 9.66
N ILE A 106 9.64 8.68 8.43
CA ILE A 106 9.02 9.39 7.31
C ILE A 106 7.70 8.71 6.92
N ALA A 107 7.63 7.37 6.94
CA ALA A 107 6.40 6.64 6.70
C ALA A 107 5.30 7.06 7.69
N VAL A 108 5.63 7.17 8.98
CA VAL A 108 4.71 7.66 10.03
C VAL A 108 4.31 9.11 9.78
N PHE A 109 5.25 10.05 9.56
CA PHE A 109 4.87 11.45 9.29
C PHE A 109 4.00 11.61 8.05
N SER A 110 4.14 10.74 7.07
CA SER A 110 3.46 10.89 5.79
C SER A 110 2.16 10.09 5.64
N HIS A 111 1.79 9.22 6.58
CA HIS A 111 0.77 8.17 6.36
C HIS A 111 -0.60 8.70 5.87
N HIS A 112 -0.93 9.97 6.16
CA HIS A 112 -2.11 10.65 5.59
C HIS A 112 -1.83 11.76 4.55
N LYS A 113 -0.63 12.35 4.49
CA LYS A 113 -0.29 13.43 3.53
C LYS A 113 1.19 13.39 3.15
N ALA A 114 1.50 13.84 1.95
CA ALA A 114 2.88 13.83 1.45
C ALA A 114 3.83 14.59 2.40
N PHE A 115 5.00 14.00 2.66
CA PHE A 115 6.06 14.62 3.45
C PHE A 115 6.86 15.59 2.59
N ASN A 116 6.33 16.80 2.44
CA ASN A 116 6.92 17.89 1.67
C ASN A 116 6.37 19.24 2.17
N ASP A 117 6.86 20.33 1.57
CA ASP A 117 6.52 21.70 1.96
C ASP A 117 5.03 21.99 1.84
N GLU A 118 4.43 21.75 0.67
CA GLU A 118 3.00 22.02 0.39
C GLU A 118 2.05 21.04 1.13
N GLY A 119 2.58 19.89 1.53
CA GLY A 119 1.83 18.81 2.13
C GLY A 119 1.80 18.92 3.65
N PHE A 120 2.60 18.09 4.29
CA PHE A 120 2.66 17.95 5.74
C PHE A 120 3.22 19.21 6.43
N VAL A 121 4.30 19.79 5.90
CA VAL A 121 5.07 20.83 6.59
C VAL A 121 4.33 22.16 6.66
N GLN A 122 3.67 22.58 5.60
CA GLN A 122 2.85 23.80 5.61
C GLN A 122 1.77 23.73 6.69
N GLN A 123 1.02 22.62 6.74
CA GLN A 123 -0.13 22.50 7.64
C GLN A 123 0.25 22.54 9.12
N ILE A 124 1.34 21.87 9.53
CA ILE A 124 1.81 21.96 10.93
C ILE A 124 2.30 23.38 11.27
N SER A 125 2.79 24.11 10.27
CA SER A 125 3.39 25.44 10.45
C SER A 125 2.34 26.55 10.54
N GLU A 126 1.22 26.41 9.82
CA GLU A 126 0.04 27.27 9.95
C GLU A 126 -0.62 27.11 11.32
N ASN A 127 -0.59 25.88 11.86
CA ASN A 127 -1.21 25.54 13.13
C ASN A 127 -0.31 25.76 14.37
N ARG A 128 0.89 26.33 14.20
CA ARG A 128 1.96 26.41 15.23
C ARG A 128 1.57 27.12 16.54
N ASN A 129 0.55 27.98 16.51
CA ASN A 129 0.10 28.76 17.67
C ASN A 129 -0.93 28.02 18.54
N LYS A 130 -1.26 26.76 18.22
CA LYS A 130 -2.22 25.98 19.00
C LYS A 130 -1.62 25.47 20.29
N GLU A 131 -2.42 25.49 21.35
CA GLU A 131 -2.06 24.87 22.63
C GLU A 131 -2.39 23.37 22.59
N THR A 132 -1.36 22.55 22.74
CA THR A 132 -1.46 21.09 22.71
C THR A 132 -0.90 20.49 23.98
N LYS A 133 -1.53 19.44 24.48
CA LYS A 133 -1.07 18.69 25.65
C LYS A 133 -1.27 17.19 25.42
N LEU A 134 -0.28 16.40 25.80
CA LEU A 134 -0.37 14.95 25.89
C LEU A 134 -0.26 14.55 27.37
N ASP A 135 -1.27 13.85 27.88
CA ASP A 135 -1.31 13.41 29.27
C ASP A 135 -0.25 12.33 29.53
N GLU A 136 0.65 12.57 30.48
CA GLU A 136 1.77 11.67 30.77
C GLU A 136 1.34 10.28 31.22
N ASN A 137 0.25 10.17 32.00
CA ASN A 137 -0.25 8.87 32.42
C ASN A 137 -0.80 8.09 31.23
N VAL A 138 -1.49 8.77 30.31
CA VAL A 138 -1.98 8.15 29.07
C VAL A 138 -0.83 7.70 28.18
N ILE A 139 0.24 8.50 28.03
CA ILE A 139 1.47 8.11 27.32
C ILE A 139 2.06 6.84 27.93
N ASN A 140 2.30 6.84 29.24
CA ASN A 140 2.92 5.71 29.94
C ASN A 140 2.09 4.44 29.80
N ASN A 141 0.77 4.55 29.93
CA ASN A 141 -0.14 3.42 29.74
C ASN A 141 -0.07 2.90 28.30
N PHE A 142 0.00 3.78 27.29
CA PHE A 142 0.07 3.34 25.89
C PHE A 142 1.41 2.63 25.58
N ILE A 143 2.53 3.18 26.07
CA ILE A 143 3.84 2.55 25.94
C ILE A 143 3.84 1.16 26.59
N HIS A 144 3.30 1.05 27.80
CA HIS A 144 3.18 -0.24 28.48
C HIS A 144 2.37 -1.24 27.66
N PHE A 145 1.22 -0.81 27.14
CA PHE A 145 0.38 -1.62 26.27
C PHE A 145 1.11 -2.09 25.01
N ALA A 146 1.79 -1.21 24.27
CA ALA A 146 2.51 -1.56 23.05
C ALA A 146 3.74 -2.45 23.33
N ASN A 147 4.47 -2.18 24.42
CA ASN A 147 5.64 -2.97 24.82
C ASN A 147 5.27 -4.39 25.29
N GLN A 148 4.10 -4.59 25.87
CA GLN A 148 3.59 -5.93 26.17
C GLN A 148 3.40 -6.76 24.89
N ILE A 149 2.86 -6.14 23.83
CA ILE A 149 2.73 -6.80 22.53
C ILE A 149 4.13 -7.07 21.95
N ALA A 150 5.02 -6.07 21.96
CA ALA A 150 6.39 -6.22 21.46
C ALA A 150 7.11 -7.41 22.15
N GLU A 151 7.01 -7.50 23.47
CA GLU A 151 7.60 -8.58 24.27
C GLU A 151 7.06 -9.96 23.89
N ASN A 152 5.74 -10.09 23.75
CA ASN A 152 5.11 -11.37 23.41
C ASN A 152 5.56 -11.92 22.05
N TYR A 153 6.01 -11.04 21.14
CA TYR A 153 6.44 -11.39 19.79
C TYR A 153 7.92 -11.12 19.52
N ASN A 154 8.73 -10.87 20.56
CA ASN A 154 10.18 -10.60 20.47
C ASN A 154 10.58 -9.40 19.58
N PHE A 155 9.83 -8.30 19.62
CA PHE A 155 10.21 -7.03 18.99
C PHE A 155 10.83 -6.05 19.99
N SER A 156 11.62 -5.12 19.46
CA SER A 156 12.21 -4.04 20.24
C SER A 156 11.15 -3.21 20.97
N LYS A 157 11.30 -3.11 22.29
CA LYS A 157 10.49 -2.22 23.13
C LYS A 157 10.93 -0.76 22.90
N ILE A 158 9.99 0.16 23.10
CA ILE A 158 10.24 1.60 23.13
C ILE A 158 10.42 2.04 24.58
N GLU A 159 11.46 2.82 24.85
CA GLU A 159 11.75 3.35 26.17
C GLU A 159 12.05 4.84 26.07
N ILE A 160 11.17 5.66 26.64
CA ILE A 160 11.35 7.11 26.64
C ILE A 160 11.69 7.60 28.04
N ASP A 161 12.81 8.32 28.13
CA ASP A 161 13.24 8.99 29.34
C ASP A 161 12.36 10.21 29.65
N THR A 162 12.47 10.71 30.89
CA THR A 162 11.70 11.89 31.34
C THR A 162 11.98 13.14 30.50
N SER A 163 13.19 13.28 29.97
CA SER A 163 13.59 14.43 29.15
C SER A 163 12.84 14.43 27.81
N SER A 164 12.75 13.28 27.15
CA SER A 164 11.98 13.08 25.92
C SER A 164 10.48 13.27 26.12
N LYS A 165 9.92 12.87 27.27
CA LYS A 165 8.50 13.17 27.62
C LYS A 165 8.26 14.67 27.77
N ASN A 166 9.22 15.39 28.35
CA ASN A 166 9.13 16.85 28.46
C ASN A 166 9.24 17.53 27.09
N LEU A 167 10.08 17.00 26.19
CA LEU A 167 10.25 17.54 24.84
C LEU A 167 8.98 17.41 23.99
N ILE A 168 8.27 16.28 24.04
CA ILE A 168 7.03 16.11 23.26
C ILE A 168 5.87 16.99 23.76
N ASN A 169 5.92 17.42 25.01
CA ASN A 169 4.96 18.35 25.62
C ASN A 169 5.39 19.82 25.56
N LEU A 170 6.43 20.16 24.79
CA LEU A 170 6.74 21.55 24.47
C LEU A 170 5.55 22.22 23.78
N GLU A 171 5.50 23.55 23.90
CA GLU A 171 4.59 24.38 23.11
C GLU A 171 4.68 24.00 21.63
N TYR A 172 3.52 23.80 20.99
CA TYR A 172 3.44 23.22 19.66
C TYR A 172 4.34 23.92 18.64
N GLY A 173 4.39 25.25 18.66
CA GLY A 173 5.24 26.03 17.78
C GLY A 173 6.74 25.79 17.99
N LYS A 174 7.18 25.59 19.24
CA LYS A 174 8.59 25.21 19.54
C LYS A 174 8.89 23.80 19.03
N LEU A 175 7.95 22.87 19.16
CA LEU A 175 8.10 21.51 18.66
C LEU A 175 8.15 21.47 17.12
N VAL A 176 7.32 22.28 16.44
CA VAL A 176 7.35 22.43 14.98
C VAL A 176 8.67 23.03 14.51
N LEU A 177 9.21 24.04 15.21
CA LEU A 177 10.53 24.60 14.90
C LEU A 177 11.65 23.57 15.10
N PHE A 178 11.58 22.77 16.17
CA PHE A 178 12.51 21.68 16.42
C PHE A 178 12.45 20.64 15.29
N PHE A 179 11.25 20.17 14.93
CA PHE A 179 11.03 19.26 13.80
C PHE A 179 11.64 19.80 12.51
N ARG A 180 11.36 21.07 12.16
CA ARG A 180 11.88 21.67 10.92
C ARG A 180 13.40 21.63 10.89
N LYS A 181 14.04 22.11 11.96
CA LYS A 181 15.50 22.27 12.04
C LYS A 181 16.25 20.94 12.18
N LYS A 182 15.70 19.99 12.93
CA LYS A 182 16.41 18.75 13.31
C LYS A 182 16.05 17.55 12.45
N ILE A 183 14.86 17.55 11.85
CA ILE A 183 14.35 16.41 11.08
C ILE A 183 14.20 16.82 9.63
N TYR A 184 13.33 17.77 9.33
CA TYR A 184 12.98 18.07 7.93
C TYR A 184 14.16 18.61 7.11
N GLU A 185 14.88 19.61 7.62
CA GLU A 185 16.04 20.21 6.94
C GLU A 185 17.20 19.21 6.76
N GLU A 186 17.42 18.34 7.75
CA GLU A 186 18.46 17.32 7.70
C GLU A 186 18.12 16.22 6.67
N LEU A 187 16.88 15.74 6.66
CA LEU A 187 16.39 14.75 5.69
C LEU A 187 16.30 15.28 4.27
N SER A 188 16.12 16.60 4.10
CA SER A 188 16.06 17.25 2.80
C SER A 188 17.44 17.37 2.12
N LYS A 189 18.54 17.06 2.83
CA LYS A 189 19.87 17.02 2.23
C LYS A 189 19.96 15.83 1.27
N LEU A 190 20.51 16.07 0.08
CA LEU A 190 20.56 15.11 -1.05
C LEU A 190 21.19 13.75 -0.71
N ASN A 191 21.99 13.67 0.35
CA ASN A 191 22.68 12.45 0.75
C ASN A 191 21.74 11.34 1.27
N PHE A 192 20.51 11.67 1.68
CA PHE A 192 19.59 10.67 2.21
C PHE A 192 18.80 9.90 1.13
N LEU A 193 18.57 10.51 -0.03
CA LEU A 193 17.66 10.02 -1.07
C LEU A 193 18.33 9.01 -2.02
N THR A 194 18.90 7.93 -1.48
CA THR A 194 19.45 6.84 -2.29
C THR A 194 18.34 5.91 -2.81
N PRO A 195 18.56 5.15 -3.90
CA PRO A 195 17.61 4.12 -4.36
C PRO A 195 17.25 3.10 -3.25
N LYS A 196 18.22 2.73 -2.40
CA LYS A 196 18.02 1.84 -1.26
C LYS A 196 17.09 2.47 -0.21
N SER A 197 17.36 3.72 0.18
CA SER A 197 16.52 4.46 1.13
C SER A 197 15.09 4.61 0.59
N ARG A 198 14.94 4.88 -0.71
CA ARG A 198 13.63 4.99 -1.37
C ARG A 198 12.88 3.66 -1.31
N LYS A 199 13.53 2.53 -1.62
CA LYS A 199 12.92 1.20 -1.52
C LYS A 199 12.49 0.87 -0.09
N ASN A 200 13.35 1.14 0.90
CA ASN A 200 13.03 0.96 2.31
C ASN A 200 11.85 1.84 2.77
N TYR A 201 11.79 3.09 2.31
CA TYR A 201 10.67 3.99 2.58
C TYR A 201 9.37 3.44 1.97
N ILE A 202 9.39 3.00 0.71
CA ILE A 202 8.25 2.37 0.04
C ILE A 202 7.73 1.19 0.87
N TYR A 203 8.61 0.32 1.35
CA TYR A 203 8.22 -0.83 2.16
C TYR A 203 7.55 -0.42 3.47
N HIS A 204 8.17 0.47 4.26
CA HIS A 204 7.59 0.93 5.52
C HIS A 204 6.25 1.64 5.30
N LYS A 205 6.20 2.51 4.30
CA LYS A 205 5.04 3.28 3.93
C LYS A 205 3.88 2.40 3.51
N ALA A 206 4.16 1.43 2.64
CA ALA A 206 3.15 0.52 2.13
C ALA A 206 2.62 -0.41 3.23
N ILE A 207 3.50 -1.05 4.00
CA ILE A 207 3.10 -1.92 5.10
C ILE A 207 2.23 -1.16 6.12
N LEU A 208 2.64 0.05 6.51
CA LEU A 208 1.85 0.89 7.41
C LEU A 208 0.47 1.22 6.83
N ASN A 209 0.42 1.74 5.60
CA ASN A 209 -0.84 2.14 4.98
C ASN A 209 -1.76 0.96 4.69
N ILE A 210 -1.23 -0.19 4.24
CA ILE A 210 -2.03 -1.39 4.00
C ILE A 210 -2.62 -1.87 5.32
N SER A 211 -1.84 -1.88 6.40
CA SER A 211 -2.31 -2.29 7.73
C SER A 211 -3.42 -1.35 8.24
N ASP A 212 -3.18 -0.04 8.22
CA ASP A 212 -4.14 0.95 8.71
C ASP A 212 -5.43 0.95 7.87
N TRP A 213 -5.32 0.99 6.54
CA TRP A 213 -6.50 1.04 5.67
C TRP A 213 -7.35 -0.22 5.76
N THR A 214 -6.71 -1.38 5.93
CA THR A 214 -7.41 -2.67 6.05
C THR A 214 -8.15 -2.76 7.39
N ALA A 215 -7.47 -2.45 8.49
CA ALA A 215 -8.09 -2.40 9.81
C ALA A 215 -9.19 -1.33 9.90
N SER A 216 -8.96 -0.15 9.32
CA SER A 216 -9.91 0.96 9.27
C SER A 216 -11.16 0.68 8.43
N GLY A 217 -11.03 -0.14 7.39
CA GLY A 217 -12.17 -0.62 6.61
C GLY A 217 -12.91 -1.79 7.27
N HIS A 218 -12.41 -2.34 8.39
CA HIS A 218 -12.84 -3.64 8.93
C HIS A 218 -12.83 -4.75 7.86
N LEU A 219 -11.77 -4.75 7.05
CA LEU A 219 -11.57 -5.68 5.94
C LEU A 219 -10.49 -6.71 6.32
N SER A 220 -10.43 -7.79 5.56
CA SER A 220 -9.26 -8.69 5.55
C SER A 220 -8.25 -8.28 4.49
N LEU A 221 -7.04 -8.82 4.58
CA LEU A 221 -6.11 -8.82 3.45
C LEU A 221 -6.72 -9.57 2.26
N GLU A 222 -6.31 -9.16 1.05
CA GLU A 222 -6.75 -9.84 -0.17
C GLU A 222 -6.20 -11.27 -0.23
N LYS A 223 -7.02 -12.17 -0.77
CA LYS A 223 -6.66 -13.58 -0.96
C LYS A 223 -5.63 -13.71 -2.09
N GLY A 224 -4.65 -14.58 -1.87
CA GLY A 224 -3.75 -15.04 -2.92
C GLY A 224 -4.42 -16.12 -3.78
N ILE A 225 -3.97 -16.26 -5.02
CA ILE A 225 -4.36 -17.37 -5.89
C ILE A 225 -3.13 -17.87 -6.67
N ALA A 226 -2.72 -19.10 -6.40
CA ALA A 226 -1.86 -19.85 -7.30
C ALA A 226 -2.75 -20.65 -8.26
N TYR A 227 -2.34 -20.74 -9.52
CA TYR A 227 -3.04 -21.54 -10.52
C TYR A 227 -2.05 -22.12 -11.51
N ASP A 228 -2.46 -23.18 -12.19
CA ASP A 228 -1.66 -23.84 -13.21
C ASP A 228 -2.38 -23.83 -14.56
N THR A 229 -1.77 -24.48 -15.54
CA THR A 229 -2.31 -24.61 -16.89
C THR A 229 -3.63 -25.38 -16.91
N ASP A 230 -3.82 -26.33 -16.00
CA ASP A 230 -5.01 -27.19 -15.96
C ASP A 230 -6.22 -26.40 -15.43
N PHE A 231 -6.02 -25.61 -14.37
CA PHE A 231 -7.02 -24.65 -13.88
C PHE A 231 -7.47 -23.73 -15.02
N LEU A 232 -6.51 -23.14 -15.75
CA LEU A 232 -6.81 -22.21 -16.83
C LEU A 232 -7.56 -22.92 -17.97
N ALA A 233 -7.14 -24.12 -18.36
CA ALA A 233 -7.81 -24.94 -19.37
C ALA A 233 -9.27 -25.21 -18.98
N GLN A 234 -9.54 -25.58 -17.73
CA GLN A 234 -10.90 -25.84 -17.25
C GLN A 234 -11.78 -24.59 -17.31
N LYS A 235 -11.26 -23.42 -16.94
CA LYS A 235 -12.00 -22.15 -17.04
C LYS A 235 -12.32 -21.77 -18.48
N ILE A 236 -11.36 -21.96 -19.39
CA ILE A 236 -11.56 -21.72 -20.82
C ILE A 236 -12.62 -22.68 -21.39
N ILE A 237 -12.50 -23.98 -21.12
CA ILE A 237 -13.47 -25.01 -21.55
C ILE A 237 -14.87 -24.65 -21.04
N THR A 238 -15.00 -24.26 -19.78
CA THR A 238 -16.27 -23.87 -19.17
C THR A 238 -16.88 -22.66 -19.88
N LYS A 239 -16.08 -21.64 -20.18
CA LYS A 239 -16.52 -20.46 -20.93
C LYS A 239 -16.97 -20.83 -22.35
N ILE A 240 -16.19 -21.63 -23.08
CA ILE A 240 -16.53 -22.08 -24.43
C ILE A 240 -17.85 -22.87 -24.44
N ARG A 241 -18.11 -23.69 -23.43
CA ARG A 241 -19.40 -24.39 -23.26
C ARG A 241 -20.56 -23.43 -23.00
N LYS A 242 -20.35 -22.42 -22.15
CA LYS A 242 -21.35 -21.36 -21.89
C LYS A 242 -21.72 -20.59 -23.16
N ASP A 243 -20.75 -20.41 -24.06
CA ASP A 243 -20.95 -19.81 -25.38
C ASP A 243 -21.60 -20.77 -26.41
N GLY A 244 -22.00 -21.98 -25.99
CA GLY A 244 -22.68 -22.98 -26.83
C GLY A 244 -21.76 -23.80 -27.73
N LYS A 245 -20.43 -23.69 -27.58
CA LYS A 245 -19.44 -24.30 -28.49
C LYS A 245 -18.89 -25.63 -27.95
N ASN A 246 -19.77 -26.58 -27.64
CA ASN A 246 -19.42 -27.84 -26.97
C ASN A 246 -18.38 -28.69 -27.71
N GLU A 247 -18.44 -28.75 -29.04
CA GLU A 247 -17.46 -29.53 -29.83
C GLU A 247 -16.04 -28.97 -29.70
N ILE A 248 -15.90 -27.64 -29.68
CA ILE A 248 -14.61 -26.96 -29.50
C ILE A 248 -14.10 -27.21 -28.09
N ALA A 249 -14.98 -27.11 -27.09
CA ALA A 249 -14.64 -27.35 -25.69
C ALA A 249 -14.10 -28.76 -25.46
N ASN A 250 -14.69 -29.77 -26.12
CA ASN A 250 -14.27 -31.17 -25.97
C ASN A 250 -12.94 -31.48 -26.67
N LYS A 251 -12.53 -30.69 -27.67
CA LYS A 251 -11.26 -30.83 -28.39
C LYS A 251 -10.23 -29.78 -27.97
N PHE A 252 -10.49 -29.06 -26.88
CA PHE A 252 -9.63 -27.96 -26.46
C PHE A 252 -8.22 -28.47 -26.13
N GLN A 253 -7.22 -27.84 -26.74
CA GLN A 253 -5.81 -27.99 -26.42
C GLN A 253 -5.13 -26.64 -26.59
N PHE A 254 -4.18 -26.33 -25.70
CA PHE A 254 -3.31 -25.18 -25.89
C PHE A 254 -2.46 -25.35 -27.14
N LYS A 255 -2.29 -24.26 -27.89
CA LYS A 255 -1.40 -24.22 -29.04
C LYS A 255 0.06 -24.27 -28.58
N THR A 256 0.96 -24.72 -29.44
CA THR A 256 2.40 -24.82 -29.15
C THR A 256 2.97 -23.52 -28.59
N PHE A 257 2.68 -22.37 -29.21
CA PHE A 257 3.18 -21.08 -28.72
C PHE A 257 2.67 -20.70 -27.31
N GLN A 258 1.47 -21.17 -26.94
CA GLN A 258 0.90 -20.94 -25.60
C GLN A 258 1.61 -21.81 -24.57
N GLN A 259 1.93 -23.05 -24.92
CA GLN A 259 2.70 -23.96 -24.08
C GLN A 259 4.16 -23.49 -23.90
N GLU A 260 4.79 -22.99 -24.96
CA GLU A 260 6.13 -22.40 -24.93
C GLU A 260 6.22 -21.15 -24.04
N SER A 261 5.08 -20.52 -23.72
CA SER A 261 5.03 -19.38 -22.81
C SER A 261 5.17 -19.77 -21.33
N LEU A 262 5.13 -21.06 -21.00
CA LEU A 262 5.42 -21.56 -19.65
C LEU A 262 6.93 -21.46 -19.36
N THR A 263 7.35 -20.29 -18.87
CA THR A 263 8.75 -19.99 -18.55
C THR A 263 8.83 -18.97 -17.42
N GLU A 264 9.93 -18.99 -16.67
CA GLU A 264 10.22 -18.03 -15.60
C GLU A 264 11.05 -16.82 -16.09
N LYS A 265 11.19 -16.68 -17.41
CA LYS A 265 11.93 -15.57 -18.03
C LYS A 265 10.97 -14.46 -18.50
N ASN A 266 11.56 -13.32 -18.82
CA ASN A 266 10.86 -12.27 -19.56
C ASN A 266 10.57 -12.71 -20.98
N VAL A 267 9.40 -12.34 -21.51
CA VAL A 267 8.91 -12.83 -22.80
C VAL A 267 8.50 -11.68 -23.69
N ILE A 268 8.85 -11.75 -24.97
CA ILE A 268 8.23 -10.96 -26.04
C ILE A 268 7.47 -11.93 -26.92
N ALA A 269 6.15 -11.91 -26.85
CA ALA A 269 5.29 -12.84 -27.59
C ALA A 269 4.79 -12.20 -28.88
N ILE A 270 5.37 -12.62 -30.02
CA ILE A 270 5.01 -12.08 -31.34
C ILE A 270 4.07 -13.08 -32.04
N ALA A 271 2.79 -12.73 -32.12
CA ALA A 271 1.80 -13.51 -32.87
C ALA A 271 0.68 -12.63 -33.45
N PRO A 272 0.07 -13.02 -34.58
CA PRO A 272 -1.07 -12.30 -35.14
C PRO A 272 -2.24 -12.17 -34.15
N THR A 273 -3.09 -11.17 -34.34
CA THR A 273 -4.33 -11.01 -33.57
C THR A 273 -5.21 -12.27 -33.69
N GLY A 274 -5.91 -12.62 -32.61
CA GLY A 274 -6.72 -13.84 -32.55
C GLY A 274 -5.92 -15.14 -32.35
N SER A 275 -4.58 -15.09 -32.28
CA SER A 275 -3.77 -16.30 -32.04
C SER A 275 -3.96 -16.90 -30.65
N GLY A 276 -4.38 -16.09 -29.66
CA GLY A 276 -4.54 -16.50 -28.26
C GLY A 276 -3.42 -16.00 -27.34
N LYS A 277 -2.91 -14.78 -27.58
CA LYS A 277 -1.83 -14.15 -26.80
C LYS A 277 -2.21 -13.94 -25.32
N THR A 278 -3.47 -13.57 -25.06
CA THR A 278 -4.00 -13.45 -23.68
C THR A 278 -3.84 -14.76 -22.90
N GLU A 279 -4.21 -15.90 -23.48
CA GLU A 279 -4.01 -17.22 -22.85
C GLU A 279 -2.53 -17.54 -22.62
N ALA A 280 -1.67 -17.26 -23.61
CA ALA A 280 -0.22 -17.42 -23.45
C ALA A 280 0.34 -16.58 -22.30
N ALA A 281 -0.12 -15.33 -22.17
CA ALA A 281 0.29 -14.43 -21.10
C ALA A 281 -0.19 -14.92 -19.72
N LEU A 282 -1.39 -15.51 -19.62
CA LEU A 282 -1.88 -16.10 -18.39
C LEU A 282 -1.14 -17.40 -18.02
N ILE A 283 -0.72 -18.21 -18.99
CA ILE A 283 0.14 -19.38 -18.75
C ILE A 283 1.50 -18.92 -18.23
N TRP A 284 2.11 -17.92 -18.86
CA TRP A 284 3.37 -17.36 -18.39
C TRP A 284 3.27 -16.84 -16.94
N ALA A 285 2.19 -16.12 -16.64
CA ALA A 285 1.95 -15.56 -15.31
C ALA A 285 1.59 -16.63 -14.26
N SER A 286 1.29 -17.87 -14.64
CA SER A 286 0.93 -18.94 -13.71
C SER A 286 2.11 -19.41 -12.85
N SER A 287 3.35 -19.08 -13.24
CA SER A 287 4.58 -19.38 -12.47
C SER A 287 4.78 -18.48 -11.24
N LYS A 288 3.82 -17.60 -10.93
CA LYS A 288 3.84 -16.75 -9.75
C LYS A 288 3.47 -17.52 -8.47
N LYS A 289 3.92 -17.03 -7.32
CA LYS A 289 3.38 -17.43 -6.01
C LYS A 289 1.96 -16.90 -5.82
N ASP A 290 1.23 -17.45 -4.87
CA ASP A 290 -0.16 -17.10 -4.58
C ASP A 290 -0.39 -15.61 -4.28
N TRP A 291 0.46 -14.95 -3.48
CA TRP A 291 0.32 -13.53 -3.15
C TRP A 291 0.93 -12.56 -4.17
N GLU A 292 1.79 -13.06 -5.06
CA GLU A 292 2.36 -12.27 -6.15
C GLU A 292 1.26 -11.86 -7.13
N ARG A 293 1.38 -10.65 -7.65
CA ARG A 293 0.31 -10.05 -8.47
C ARG A 293 0.51 -10.29 -9.95
N ILE A 294 -0.61 -10.35 -10.65
CA ILE A 294 -0.66 -10.15 -12.10
C ILE A 294 -1.11 -8.72 -12.34
N ILE A 295 -0.32 -7.96 -13.10
CA ILE A 295 -0.65 -6.61 -13.54
C ILE A 295 -0.80 -6.66 -15.06
N TYR A 296 -2.04 -6.67 -15.52
CA TYR A 296 -2.39 -6.72 -16.93
C TYR A 296 -2.66 -5.31 -17.42
N LEU A 297 -1.75 -4.80 -18.25
CA LEU A 297 -1.70 -3.41 -18.72
C LEU A 297 -2.17 -3.32 -20.16
N LEU A 298 -3.09 -2.40 -20.42
CA LEU A 298 -3.69 -2.20 -21.73
C LEU A 298 -3.55 -0.76 -22.22
N PRO A 299 -3.57 -0.54 -23.56
CA PRO A 299 -3.46 0.80 -24.13
C PRO A 299 -4.72 1.63 -23.96
N THR A 300 -5.91 1.00 -23.85
CA THR A 300 -7.19 1.72 -23.79
C THR A 300 -8.11 1.20 -22.69
N ARG A 301 -9.07 2.03 -22.29
CA ARG A 301 -10.09 1.66 -21.29
C ARG A 301 -11.07 0.61 -21.81
N VAL A 302 -11.44 0.67 -23.10
CA VAL A 302 -12.40 -0.27 -23.71
C VAL A 302 -11.82 -1.68 -23.71
N THR A 303 -10.56 -1.84 -24.11
CA THR A 303 -9.89 -3.13 -24.04
C THR A 303 -9.72 -3.60 -22.60
N SER A 304 -9.45 -2.68 -21.66
CA SER A 304 -9.36 -2.99 -20.23
C SER A 304 -10.66 -3.60 -19.68
N ASN A 305 -11.82 -3.04 -20.03
CA ASN A 305 -13.12 -3.57 -19.60
C ASN A 305 -13.36 -5.00 -20.12
N ALA A 306 -13.04 -5.26 -21.38
CA ALA A 306 -13.22 -6.58 -21.98
C ALA A 306 -12.31 -7.64 -21.34
N ILE A 307 -11.03 -7.31 -21.08
CA ILE A 307 -10.12 -8.20 -20.37
C ILE A 307 -10.56 -8.38 -18.92
N TYR A 308 -11.02 -7.33 -18.24
CA TYR A 308 -11.52 -7.45 -16.87
C TYR A 308 -12.70 -8.40 -16.75
N SER A 309 -13.71 -8.29 -17.62
CA SER A 309 -14.84 -9.23 -17.65
C SER A 309 -14.34 -10.67 -17.86
N ARG A 310 -13.42 -10.88 -18.82
CA ARG A 310 -12.87 -12.21 -19.11
C ARG A 310 -12.09 -12.80 -17.94
N LEU A 311 -11.20 -12.03 -17.30
CA LEU A 311 -10.41 -12.53 -16.18
C LEU A 311 -11.29 -12.73 -14.93
N THR A 312 -12.34 -11.93 -14.76
CA THR A 312 -13.32 -12.12 -13.68
C THR A 312 -14.10 -13.43 -13.88
N ASP A 313 -14.46 -13.79 -15.11
CA ASP A 313 -15.07 -15.11 -15.39
C ASP A 313 -14.13 -16.27 -15.02
N TYR A 314 -12.82 -16.11 -15.21
CA TYR A 314 -11.83 -17.16 -14.93
C TYR A 314 -11.56 -17.28 -13.43
N PHE A 315 -11.26 -16.17 -12.77
CA PHE A 315 -10.71 -16.16 -11.42
C PHE A 315 -11.73 -15.81 -10.35
N GLY A 316 -12.75 -15.00 -10.65
CA GLY A 316 -13.75 -14.50 -9.69
C GLY A 316 -13.50 -13.05 -9.27
N GLU A 317 -14.57 -12.37 -8.85
CA GLU A 317 -14.52 -10.96 -8.44
C GLU A 317 -13.63 -10.72 -7.22
N GLU A 318 -13.47 -11.70 -6.35
CA GLU A 318 -12.62 -11.60 -5.17
C GLU A 318 -11.12 -11.49 -5.50
N TYR A 319 -10.71 -11.93 -6.70
CA TYR A 319 -9.31 -11.87 -7.15
C TYR A 319 -9.03 -10.78 -8.18
N THR A 320 -10.06 -10.24 -8.85
CA THR A 320 -9.90 -9.32 -9.99
C THR A 320 -10.31 -7.87 -9.69
N GLN A 321 -9.50 -6.92 -10.14
CA GLN A 321 -9.76 -5.49 -10.00
C GLN A 321 -9.52 -4.74 -11.30
N LEU A 322 -10.39 -3.78 -11.62
CA LEU A 322 -10.26 -2.88 -12.76
C LEU A 322 -9.84 -1.48 -12.31
N ILE A 323 -8.77 -0.94 -12.90
CA ILE A 323 -8.19 0.35 -12.49
C ILE A 323 -7.96 1.25 -13.70
N HIS A 324 -8.81 2.27 -13.83
CA HIS A 324 -8.66 3.43 -14.70
C HIS A 324 -9.55 4.56 -14.21
N SER A 325 -9.42 5.76 -14.80
CA SER A 325 -10.11 6.96 -14.30
C SER A 325 -11.64 6.85 -14.30
N SER A 326 -12.23 6.00 -15.14
CA SER A 326 -13.67 5.74 -15.23
C SER A 326 -14.10 4.36 -14.71
N ALA A 327 -13.20 3.59 -14.08
CA ALA A 327 -13.49 2.21 -13.63
C ALA A 327 -14.68 2.16 -12.67
N ARG A 328 -14.78 3.16 -11.78
CA ARG A 328 -15.87 3.27 -10.82
C ARG A 328 -17.25 3.32 -11.48
N GLN A 329 -17.38 4.05 -12.59
CA GLN A 329 -18.66 4.17 -13.30
C GLN A 329 -19.01 2.82 -13.96
N TYR A 330 -18.04 2.21 -14.64
CA TYR A 330 -18.23 0.91 -15.29
C TYR A 330 -18.64 -0.19 -14.30
N ILE A 331 -17.97 -0.29 -13.15
CA ILE A 331 -18.29 -1.29 -12.11
C ILE A 331 -19.71 -1.10 -11.58
N LYS A 332 -20.13 0.16 -11.33
CA LYS A 332 -21.49 0.47 -10.88
C LYS A 332 -22.56 0.06 -11.89
N GLU A 333 -22.31 0.30 -13.18
CA GLU A 333 -23.25 -0.04 -14.25
C GLU A 333 -23.40 -1.56 -14.46
N GLN A 334 -22.34 -2.34 -14.19
CA GLN A 334 -22.31 -3.78 -14.47
C GLN A 334 -22.74 -4.66 -13.28
N PHE A 335 -22.48 -4.25 -12.04
CA PHE A 335 -22.56 -5.14 -10.87
C PHE A 335 -23.51 -4.66 -9.75
N ASP A 336 -24.37 -3.67 -10.03
CA ASP A 336 -25.45 -3.14 -9.16
C ASP A 336 -25.20 -3.24 -7.63
N ASN A 337 -24.04 -2.74 -7.19
CA ASN A 337 -23.59 -2.86 -5.81
C ASN A 337 -23.55 -1.48 -5.13
N SER A 338 -24.03 -1.41 -3.88
CA SER A 338 -23.89 -0.28 -2.96
C SER A 338 -22.41 -0.07 -2.62
N TYR A 339 -21.68 0.57 -3.52
CA TYR A 339 -20.22 0.73 -3.41
C TYR A 339 -19.85 1.77 -2.35
N ASP A 340 -19.23 1.29 -1.26
CA ASP A 340 -18.74 2.09 -0.14
C ASP A 340 -17.55 2.97 -0.55
N GLN A 341 -17.63 4.28 -0.26
CA GLN A 341 -16.52 5.22 -0.49
C GLN A 341 -15.26 4.85 0.29
N LYS A 342 -15.38 4.09 1.39
CA LYS A 342 -14.25 3.64 2.23
C LYS A 342 -13.27 2.71 1.50
N LYS A 343 -13.64 2.11 0.35
CA LYS A 343 -12.76 1.25 -0.47
C LYS A 343 -11.95 2.00 -1.53
N TYR A 344 -12.18 3.30 -1.71
CA TYR A 344 -11.63 4.08 -2.83
C TYR A 344 -10.10 4.02 -2.96
N PHE A 345 -9.36 4.04 -1.84
CA PHE A 345 -7.90 3.98 -1.85
C PHE A 345 -7.35 2.60 -2.22
N ARG A 346 -8.03 1.51 -1.82
CA ARG A 346 -7.69 0.14 -2.21
C ARG A 346 -7.96 -0.11 -3.69
N ASP A 347 -9.03 0.49 -4.21
CA ASP A 347 -9.45 0.33 -5.60
C ASP A 347 -8.58 1.02 -6.64
N LYS A 348 -7.61 1.82 -6.19
CA LYS A 348 -6.63 2.48 -7.05
C LYS A 348 -5.20 2.01 -6.84
N SER A 349 -4.98 1.07 -5.92
CA SER A 349 -3.64 0.77 -5.41
C SER A 349 -3.26 -0.70 -5.60
N PHE A 350 -3.69 -1.36 -6.68
CA PHE A 350 -3.31 -2.75 -6.99
C PHE A 350 -3.55 -3.77 -5.86
N PHE A 351 -4.62 -3.64 -5.06
CA PHE A 351 -4.76 -4.49 -3.86
C PHE A 351 -4.97 -5.96 -4.21
N LYS A 352 -5.84 -6.24 -5.19
CA LYS A 352 -6.23 -7.61 -5.55
C LYS A 352 -5.12 -8.35 -6.27
N ASN A 353 -5.25 -9.67 -6.37
CA ASN A 353 -4.18 -10.51 -6.91
C ASN A 353 -4.02 -10.37 -8.44
N ILE A 354 -5.11 -10.03 -9.16
CA ILE A 354 -5.10 -9.80 -10.61
C ILE A 354 -5.67 -8.40 -10.90
N ASN A 355 -4.81 -7.52 -11.40
CA ASN A 355 -5.13 -6.12 -11.64
C ASN A 355 -5.15 -5.83 -13.14
N ILE A 356 -6.28 -5.36 -13.64
CA ILE A 356 -6.47 -4.99 -15.05
C ILE A 356 -6.52 -3.46 -15.10
N CYS A 357 -5.58 -2.84 -15.81
CA CYS A 357 -5.47 -1.39 -15.80
C CYS A 357 -4.91 -0.83 -17.10
N THR A 358 -5.06 0.48 -17.31
CA THR A 358 -4.37 1.15 -18.41
C THR A 358 -2.90 1.34 -18.07
N ILE A 359 -2.04 1.38 -19.08
CA ILE A 359 -0.59 1.57 -18.89
C ILE A 359 -0.27 2.82 -18.06
N ASP A 360 -1.08 3.88 -18.17
CA ASP A 360 -0.91 5.13 -17.42
C ASP A 360 -0.90 4.90 -15.91
N GLN A 361 -1.65 3.91 -15.41
CA GLN A 361 -1.67 3.60 -13.98
C GLN A 361 -0.31 3.14 -13.47
N LEU A 362 0.45 2.42 -14.29
CA LEU A 362 1.83 2.05 -13.99
C LEU A 362 2.78 3.24 -14.18
N LEU A 363 2.62 4.00 -15.26
CA LEU A 363 3.52 5.13 -15.55
C LEU A 363 3.44 6.25 -14.50
N THR A 364 2.29 6.40 -13.82
CA THR A 364 2.14 7.37 -12.72
C THR A 364 3.10 7.13 -11.55
N LEU A 365 3.68 5.94 -11.42
CA LEU A 365 4.66 5.61 -10.37
C LEU A 365 5.96 6.41 -10.52
N GLY A 366 6.39 6.67 -11.75
CA GLY A 366 7.60 7.47 -12.02
C GLY A 366 7.47 8.94 -11.60
N PHE A 367 6.23 9.42 -11.40
CA PHE A 367 5.94 10.81 -11.01
C PHE A 367 5.55 10.96 -9.54
N ASN A 368 5.63 9.87 -8.75
CA ASN A 368 5.23 9.86 -7.33
C ASN A 368 3.77 10.32 -7.10
N LEU A 369 2.85 9.99 -8.02
CA LEU A 369 1.47 10.47 -7.97
C LEU A 369 0.54 9.48 -7.25
N GLY A 370 -0.31 10.02 -6.37
CA GLY A 370 -1.28 9.23 -5.61
C GLY A 370 -0.60 8.31 -4.59
N PHE A 371 -1.06 7.06 -4.49
CA PHE A 371 -0.50 6.04 -3.59
C PHE A 371 0.61 5.25 -4.25
N TRP A 372 1.58 5.97 -4.83
CA TRP A 372 2.64 5.35 -5.61
C TRP A 372 3.47 4.37 -4.76
N GLU A 373 3.66 4.61 -3.47
CA GLU A 373 4.39 3.69 -2.58
C GLU A 373 3.65 2.36 -2.43
N VAL A 374 2.34 2.41 -2.14
CA VAL A 374 1.51 1.21 -1.99
C VAL A 374 1.43 0.45 -3.31
N LYS A 375 1.20 1.18 -4.42
CA LYS A 375 1.20 0.59 -5.76
C LYS A 375 2.54 -0.09 -6.07
N THR A 376 3.66 0.59 -5.84
CA THR A 376 4.99 0.05 -6.13
C THR A 376 5.33 -1.15 -5.25
N PHE A 377 4.98 -1.12 -3.96
CA PHE A 377 5.15 -2.27 -3.06
C PHE A 377 4.40 -3.50 -3.57
N HIS A 378 3.18 -3.31 -4.07
CA HIS A 378 2.39 -4.39 -4.63
C HIS A 378 2.97 -5.00 -5.91
N LEU A 379 3.94 -4.34 -6.56
CA LEU A 379 4.69 -4.88 -7.69
C LEU A 379 5.86 -5.79 -7.28
N LEU A 380 6.14 -5.96 -5.99
CA LEU A 380 7.16 -6.90 -5.52
C LEU A 380 6.88 -8.31 -6.06
N ASN A 381 7.83 -8.84 -6.83
CA ASN A 381 7.75 -10.12 -7.57
C ASN A 381 6.54 -10.24 -8.52
N ALA A 382 5.94 -9.13 -8.95
CA ALA A 382 4.75 -9.19 -9.79
C ALA A 382 5.06 -9.66 -11.22
N ARG A 383 4.05 -10.30 -11.83
CA ARG A 383 4.00 -10.64 -13.26
C ARG A 383 3.30 -9.53 -14.01
N ILE A 384 4.05 -8.80 -14.81
CA ILE A 384 3.55 -7.65 -15.55
C ILE A 384 3.33 -8.04 -17.02
N ILE A 385 2.09 -7.98 -17.47
CA ILE A 385 1.70 -8.23 -18.85
C ILE A 385 1.43 -6.88 -19.50
N ILE A 386 2.12 -6.56 -20.59
CA ILE A 386 1.85 -5.36 -21.39
C ILE A 386 1.30 -5.79 -22.74
N ASP A 387 0.01 -5.53 -22.92
CA ASP A 387 -0.72 -5.88 -24.13
C ASP A 387 -0.57 -4.79 -25.20
N GLU A 388 -0.61 -5.24 -26.45
CA GLU A 388 -0.51 -4.45 -27.67
C GLU A 388 0.66 -3.46 -27.65
N ILE A 389 1.87 -3.93 -27.30
CA ILE A 389 3.07 -3.09 -27.09
C ILE A 389 3.42 -2.22 -28.31
N HIS A 390 3.04 -2.67 -29.51
CA HIS A 390 3.27 -1.98 -30.77
C HIS A 390 2.37 -0.75 -31.00
N LEU A 391 1.33 -0.55 -30.18
CA LEU A 391 0.44 0.60 -30.28
C LEU A 391 0.96 1.85 -29.55
N TYR A 392 1.99 1.72 -28.71
CA TYR A 392 2.51 2.85 -27.93
C TYR A 392 3.42 3.75 -28.76
N SER A 393 3.23 5.07 -28.61
CA SER A 393 4.11 6.07 -29.21
C SER A 393 5.55 5.97 -28.67
N PRO A 394 6.58 6.43 -29.41
CA PRO A 394 7.97 6.38 -28.95
C PRO A 394 8.21 6.98 -27.57
N TYR A 395 7.53 8.09 -27.24
CA TYR A 395 7.61 8.72 -25.91
C TYR A 395 7.08 7.81 -24.81
N THR A 396 5.88 7.26 -24.99
CA THR A 396 5.26 6.33 -24.04
C THR A 396 6.09 5.06 -23.89
N LEU A 397 6.61 4.52 -24.99
CA LEU A 397 7.47 3.34 -24.97
C LEU A 397 8.76 3.59 -24.17
N GLY A 398 9.36 4.78 -24.29
CA GLY A 398 10.50 5.18 -23.45
C GLY A 398 10.16 5.13 -21.96
N LEU A 399 9.00 5.68 -21.56
CA LEU A 399 8.53 5.62 -20.17
C LEU A 399 8.28 4.18 -19.69
N ILE A 400 7.70 3.33 -20.54
CA ILE A 400 7.48 1.90 -20.25
C ILE A 400 8.83 1.22 -19.99
N ILE A 401 9.81 1.38 -20.88
CA ILE A 401 11.13 0.76 -20.75
C ILE A 401 11.82 1.24 -19.46
N SER A 402 11.84 2.54 -19.18
CA SER A 402 12.41 3.07 -17.94
C SER A 402 11.73 2.51 -16.69
N THR A 403 10.41 2.35 -16.73
CA THR A 403 9.63 1.79 -15.62
C THR A 403 9.96 0.31 -15.41
N ILE A 404 10.05 -0.47 -16.50
CA ILE A 404 10.44 -1.90 -16.45
C ILE A 404 11.83 -2.04 -15.83
N ILE A 405 12.82 -1.27 -16.30
CA ILE A 405 14.18 -1.31 -15.75
C ILE A 405 14.17 -1.06 -14.24
N TYR A 406 13.50 0.02 -13.81
CA TYR A 406 13.36 0.35 -12.40
C TYR A 406 12.74 -0.79 -11.58
N LEU A 407 11.65 -1.38 -12.06
CA LEU A 407 10.92 -2.43 -11.35
C LEU A 407 11.71 -3.75 -11.26
N LYS A 408 12.43 -4.13 -12.31
CA LYS A 408 13.29 -5.32 -12.27
C LYS A 408 14.43 -5.16 -11.26
N GLU A 409 15.12 -4.04 -11.32
CA GLU A 409 16.28 -3.76 -10.47
C GLU A 409 15.90 -3.67 -8.99
N ASN A 410 14.71 -3.14 -8.69
CA ASN A 410 14.34 -2.81 -7.31
C ASN A 410 13.26 -3.72 -6.71
N PHE A 411 12.42 -4.37 -7.52
CA PHE A 411 11.25 -5.13 -7.07
C PHE A 411 11.15 -6.54 -7.69
N ASN A 412 12.16 -6.97 -8.44
CA ASN A 412 12.25 -8.33 -9.00
C ASN A 412 11.01 -8.73 -9.83
N THR A 413 10.50 -7.79 -10.62
CA THR A 413 9.39 -8.06 -11.54
C THR A 413 9.83 -8.90 -12.73
N LEU A 414 8.88 -9.63 -13.30
CA LEU A 414 9.02 -10.28 -14.61
C LEU A 414 7.98 -9.71 -15.56
N GLU A 415 8.36 -9.57 -16.83
CA GLU A 415 7.53 -8.92 -17.85
C GLU A 415 7.27 -9.82 -19.05
N LEU A 416 6.04 -9.75 -19.56
CA LEU A 416 5.65 -10.27 -20.86
C LEU A 416 5.04 -9.15 -21.71
N LEU A 417 5.64 -8.92 -22.87
CA LEU A 417 5.22 -7.90 -23.84
C LEU A 417 4.62 -8.60 -25.07
N HIS A 418 3.44 -8.19 -25.54
CA HIS A 418 2.81 -8.87 -26.67
C HIS A 418 1.94 -7.99 -27.58
#